data_AF-A0A2S9F196-F1
#
_entry.id   AF-A0A2S9F196-F1
#
_cell.length_a   1.000
_cell.length_b   1.000
_cell.length_c   1.000
_cell.angle_alpha   90.00
_cell.angle_beta   90.00
_cell.angle_gamma   90.00
#
_symmetry.space_group_name_H-M   'P 1'
#
loop_
_entity.id
_entity.type
_entity.pdbx_description
1 polymer ?
#
loop_
_entity_poly.entity_id
_entity_poly.type
_entity_poly.pdbx_seq_one_letter_code
_entity_poly.pdbx_strand_id
1 'polypeptide(L)'
;MGNKGSDDPVLKGIGGVIVAIVVLVAIIPKEVWILLGIIVGALAVAALVKWAISENDKRRALAEERARVERLDRARREKQQRIDKLGKANAALVESAMAAAKQVAASEASRAGWLGDVDFTADIKGISEKFQKAHALRKVASKLSALDQPSLQDRNLLAEAKTAIANLERVAIERVELIEKCAMEARLVDKSLQAEREDAKTAEQRAELHAKLSAMLYGIEATPDTTAPVSAADGVMARVMAYREIKNQIQQVRDS
;
A
#
# COMPACT_ATOMS: atom_id res chain seq x y z
N MET A 1 -97.46 -21.37 -30.86
CA MET A 1 -96.85 -22.44 -30.03
C MET A 1 -95.91 -21.78 -29.03
N GLY A 2 -96.01 -22.17 -27.76
CA GLY A 2 -95.54 -21.41 -26.61
C GLY A 2 -94.03 -21.19 -26.51
N ASN A 3 -93.69 -20.01 -26.04
CA ASN A 3 -92.39 -19.50 -25.65
C ASN A 3 -91.81 -20.36 -24.50
N LYS A 4 -90.67 -21.04 -24.72
CA LYS A 4 -89.88 -21.65 -23.65
C LYS A 4 -88.58 -20.89 -23.51
N GLY A 5 -88.48 -20.16 -22.40
CA GLY A 5 -87.25 -19.52 -21.95
C GLY A 5 -86.14 -20.55 -21.81
N SER A 6 -84.99 -20.21 -22.36
CA SER A 6 -83.72 -20.86 -22.08
C SER A 6 -82.91 -19.84 -21.28
N ASP A 7 -83.12 -19.83 -19.96
CA ASP A 7 -82.25 -19.12 -19.04
C ASP A 7 -80.91 -19.84 -18.98
N ASP A 8 -79.90 -19.36 -19.72
CA ASP A 8 -78.55 -19.92 -19.69
C ASP A 8 -77.85 -19.60 -18.35
N PRO A 9 -77.54 -20.62 -17.51
CA PRO A 9 -76.91 -20.40 -16.20
C PRO A 9 -75.40 -20.09 -16.30
N VAL A 10 -74.77 -20.34 -17.45
CA VAL A 10 -73.31 -20.24 -17.63
C VAL A 10 -72.84 -18.80 -17.88
N LEU A 11 -73.62 -17.99 -18.61
CA LEU A 11 -73.34 -16.56 -18.78
C LEU A 11 -73.57 -15.75 -17.48
N LYS A 12 -74.54 -16.16 -16.65
CA LYS A 12 -74.73 -15.61 -15.29
C LYS A 12 -73.57 -15.99 -14.37
N GLY A 13 -72.96 -17.17 -14.55
CA GLY A 13 -71.80 -17.63 -13.76
C GLY A 13 -70.51 -16.83 -14.01
N ILE A 14 -70.15 -16.57 -15.28
CA ILE A 14 -68.90 -15.84 -15.61
C ILE A 14 -69.05 -14.35 -15.30
N GLY A 15 -70.22 -13.76 -15.59
CA GLY A 15 -70.54 -12.39 -15.18
C GLY A 15 -70.53 -12.23 -13.66
N GLY A 16 -71.10 -13.19 -12.94
CA GLY A 16 -71.09 -13.23 -11.48
C GLY A 16 -69.68 -13.35 -10.87
N VAL A 17 -68.79 -14.13 -11.49
CA VAL A 17 -67.39 -14.27 -11.01
C VAL A 17 -66.58 -13.00 -11.26
N ILE A 18 -66.70 -12.36 -12.42
CA ILE A 18 -66.01 -11.09 -12.70
C ILE A 18 -66.53 -9.99 -11.77
N VAL A 19 -67.85 -9.89 -11.59
CA VAL A 19 -68.45 -8.93 -10.65
C VAL A 19 -68.04 -9.25 -9.22
N ALA A 20 -67.99 -10.52 -8.81
CA ALA A 20 -67.54 -10.92 -7.47
C ALA A 20 -66.06 -10.56 -7.24
N ILE A 21 -65.20 -10.75 -8.25
CA ILE A 21 -63.78 -10.34 -8.19
C ILE A 21 -63.67 -8.81 -8.09
N VAL A 22 -64.46 -8.06 -8.87
CA VAL A 22 -64.47 -6.58 -8.82
C VAL A 22 -64.99 -6.08 -7.48
N VAL A 23 -66.03 -6.69 -6.93
CA VAL A 23 -66.57 -6.36 -5.59
C VAL A 23 -65.57 -6.73 -4.50
N LEU A 24 -64.92 -7.89 -4.58
CA LEU A 24 -63.85 -8.29 -3.65
C LEU A 24 -62.67 -7.32 -3.71
N VAL A 25 -62.28 -6.86 -4.90
CA VAL A 25 -61.24 -5.84 -5.12
C VAL A 25 -61.67 -4.47 -4.58
N ALA A 26 -62.95 -4.12 -4.66
CA ALA A 26 -63.50 -2.86 -4.16
C ALA A 26 -63.68 -2.83 -2.63
N ILE A 27 -63.81 -3.99 -1.97
CA ILE A 27 -63.86 -4.13 -0.50
C ILE A 27 -62.47 -3.94 0.13
N ILE A 28 -61.40 -4.09 -0.65
CA ILE A 28 -60.04 -3.84 -0.17
C ILE A 28 -59.92 -2.35 0.18
N PRO A 29 -59.54 -2.00 1.44
CA PRO A 29 -59.40 -0.62 1.86
C PRO A 29 -58.46 0.16 0.94
N LYS A 30 -58.81 1.43 0.66
CA LYS A 30 -58.02 2.34 -0.20
C LYS A 30 -56.56 2.46 0.23
N GLU A 31 -56.29 2.25 1.52
CA GLU A 31 -54.99 2.20 2.16
C GLU A 31 -54.09 1.08 1.60
N VAL A 32 -54.67 -0.08 1.24
CA VAL A 32 -53.92 -1.21 0.66
C VAL A 32 -53.49 -0.93 -0.78
N TRP A 33 -54.33 -0.26 -1.57
CA TRP A 33 -53.98 0.18 -2.93
C TRP A 33 -52.86 1.23 -2.93
N ILE A 34 -52.88 2.16 -1.97
CA ILE A 34 -51.81 3.14 -1.77
C ILE A 34 -50.52 2.42 -1.37
N LEU A 35 -50.57 1.47 -0.44
CA LEU A 35 -49.39 0.71 -0.01
C LEU A 35 -48.80 -0.11 -1.16
N LEU A 36 -49.63 -0.78 -1.97
CA LEU A 36 -49.19 -1.54 -3.13
C LEU A 36 -48.52 -0.62 -4.17
N GLY A 37 -49.11 0.55 -4.42
CA GLY A 37 -48.53 1.58 -5.29
C GLY A 37 -47.17 2.08 -4.80
N ILE A 38 -47.02 2.30 -3.49
CA ILE A 38 -45.75 2.70 -2.87
C ILE A 38 -44.69 1.59 -3.04
N ILE A 39 -45.06 0.32 -2.83
CA ILE A 39 -44.13 -0.80 -2.98
C ILE A 39 -43.65 -0.92 -4.43
N VAL A 40 -44.57 -0.86 -5.40
CA VAL A 40 -44.21 -0.92 -6.83
C VAL A 40 -43.36 0.27 -7.23
N GLY A 41 -43.70 1.48 -6.77
CA GLY A 41 -42.91 2.69 -6.98
C GLY A 41 -41.50 2.58 -6.40
N ALA A 42 -41.38 2.08 -5.17
CA ALA A 42 -40.08 1.88 -4.50
C ALA A 42 -39.21 0.85 -5.24
N LEU A 43 -39.80 -0.25 -5.73
CA LEU A 43 -39.08 -1.26 -6.52
C LEU A 43 -38.62 -0.69 -7.87
N ALA A 44 -39.44 0.10 -8.54
CA ALA A 44 -39.08 0.75 -9.80
C ALA A 44 -37.91 1.75 -9.61
N VAL A 45 -37.96 2.56 -8.55
CA VAL A 45 -36.86 3.49 -8.21
C VAL A 45 -35.59 2.71 -7.86
N ALA A 46 -35.68 1.65 -7.07
CA ALA A 46 -34.53 0.81 -6.72
C ALA A 46 -33.89 0.16 -7.97
N ALA A 47 -34.70 -0.27 -8.94
CA ALA A 47 -34.21 -0.82 -10.20
C ALA A 47 -33.49 0.24 -11.06
N LEU A 48 -34.05 1.46 -11.16
CA LEU A 48 -33.43 2.57 -11.89
C LEU A 48 -32.09 2.98 -11.26
N VAL A 49 -32.02 3.05 -9.92
CA VAL A 49 -30.77 3.36 -9.21
C VAL A 49 -29.72 2.28 -9.45
N LYS A 50 -30.07 1.00 -9.36
CA LYS A 50 -29.15 -0.11 -9.66
C LYS A 50 -28.63 -0.04 -11.10
N TRP A 51 -29.52 0.22 -12.06
CA TRP A 51 -29.13 0.36 -13.47
C TRP A 51 -28.17 1.53 -13.69
N ALA A 52 -28.48 2.71 -13.13
CA ALA A 52 -27.64 3.90 -13.23
C ALA A 52 -26.24 3.71 -12.61
N ILE A 53 -26.16 3.04 -11.45
CA ILE A 53 -24.87 2.69 -10.82
C ILE A 53 -24.09 1.74 -11.73
N SER A 54 -24.72 0.67 -12.23
CA SER A 54 -24.05 -0.32 -13.08
C SER A 54 -23.52 0.27 -14.38
N GLU A 55 -24.23 1.23 -14.97
CA GLU A 55 -23.83 1.93 -16.19
C GLU A 55 -22.67 2.90 -15.92
N ASN A 56 -22.71 3.59 -14.77
CA ASN A 56 -21.60 4.45 -14.34
C ASN A 56 -20.33 3.63 -14.05
N ASP A 57 -20.45 2.46 -13.42
CA ASP A 57 -19.32 1.57 -13.15
C ASP A 57 -18.70 1.05 -14.45
N LYS A 58 -19.51 0.66 -15.43
CA LYS A 58 -19.03 0.28 -16.78
C LYS A 58 -18.29 1.42 -17.47
N ARG A 59 -18.82 2.65 -17.38
CA ARG A 59 -18.17 3.84 -17.95
C ARG A 59 -16.85 4.16 -17.26
N ARG A 60 -16.79 4.02 -15.94
CA ARG A 60 -15.54 4.17 -15.16
C ARG A 60 -14.52 3.12 -15.55
N ALA A 61 -14.92 1.85 -15.65
CA ALA A 61 -14.03 0.77 -16.09
C ALA A 61 -13.47 1.02 -17.50
N LEU A 62 -14.33 1.40 -18.46
CA LEU A 62 -13.89 1.75 -19.82
C LEU A 62 -12.99 2.98 -19.85
N ALA A 63 -13.27 4.00 -19.03
CA ALA A 63 -12.42 5.18 -18.92
C ALA A 63 -11.05 4.85 -18.32
N GLU A 64 -11.01 3.98 -17.29
CA GLU A 64 -9.78 3.49 -16.70
C GLU A 64 -8.97 2.66 -17.69
N GLU A 65 -9.59 1.77 -18.45
CA GLU A 65 -8.91 0.98 -19.48
C GLU A 65 -8.36 1.87 -20.59
N ARG A 66 -9.14 2.83 -21.09
CA ARG A 66 -8.66 3.82 -22.08
C ARG A 66 -7.49 4.62 -21.53
N ALA A 67 -7.58 5.10 -20.29
CA ALA A 67 -6.51 5.82 -19.64
C ALA A 67 -5.24 4.95 -19.47
N ARG A 68 -5.40 3.66 -19.15
CA ARG A 68 -4.28 2.71 -19.07
C ARG A 68 -3.64 2.50 -20.43
N VAL A 69 -4.42 2.23 -21.47
CA VAL A 69 -3.93 2.06 -22.85
C VAL A 69 -3.21 3.32 -23.32
N GLU A 70 -3.80 4.49 -23.13
CA GLU A 70 -3.20 5.77 -23.52
C GLU A 70 -1.89 6.05 -22.75
N ARG A 71 -1.81 5.69 -21.47
CA ARG A 71 -0.56 5.79 -20.68
C ARG A 71 0.50 4.85 -21.21
N LEU A 72 0.14 3.61 -21.52
CA LEU A 72 1.06 2.61 -22.08
C LEU A 72 1.56 3.04 -23.46
N ASP A 73 0.68 3.55 -24.31
CA ASP A 73 1.05 4.04 -25.65
C ASP A 73 1.94 5.28 -25.58
N ARG A 74 1.66 6.22 -24.67
CA ARG A 74 2.55 7.36 -24.41
C ARG A 74 3.92 6.90 -23.94
N ALA A 75 3.98 6.00 -22.96
CA ALA A 75 5.23 5.46 -22.46
C ALA A 75 6.04 4.72 -23.56
N ARG A 76 5.36 3.96 -24.43
CA ARG A 76 5.98 3.29 -25.58
C ARG A 76 6.55 4.31 -26.57
N ARG A 77 5.81 5.37 -26.89
CA ARG A 77 6.28 6.43 -27.81
C ARG A 77 7.48 7.17 -27.24
N GLU A 78 7.43 7.55 -25.97
CA GLU A 78 8.56 8.21 -25.29
C GLU A 78 9.81 7.34 -25.26
N LYS A 79 9.63 6.04 -24.96
CA LYS A 79 10.70 5.05 -25.02
C LYS A 79 11.28 4.94 -26.43
N GLN A 80 10.43 4.83 -27.45
CA GLN A 80 10.90 4.74 -28.83
C GLN A 80 11.66 6.00 -29.25
N GLN A 81 11.13 7.19 -28.96
CA GLN A 81 11.81 8.45 -29.24
C GLN A 81 13.18 8.54 -28.57
N ARG A 82 13.33 7.98 -27.36
CA ARG A 82 14.61 7.94 -26.66
C ARG A 82 15.58 6.96 -27.31
N ILE A 83 15.11 5.78 -27.70
CA ILE A 83 15.91 4.80 -28.43
C ILE A 83 16.39 5.38 -29.76
N ASP A 84 15.53 6.11 -30.48
CA ASP A 84 15.88 6.72 -31.76
C ASP A 84 16.94 7.83 -31.61
N LYS A 85 16.90 8.57 -30.49
CA LYS A 85 17.86 9.66 -30.21
C LYS A 85 19.20 9.18 -29.64
N LEU A 86 19.18 8.17 -28.79
CA LEU A 86 20.35 7.77 -27.98
C LEU A 86 20.95 6.43 -28.44
N GLY A 87 20.18 5.61 -29.16
CA GLY A 87 20.45 4.19 -29.35
C GLY A 87 19.94 3.36 -28.17
N LYS A 88 19.65 2.08 -28.44
CA LYS A 88 19.01 1.15 -27.48
C LYS A 88 19.76 1.03 -26.15
N ALA A 89 21.08 0.85 -26.19
CA ALA A 89 21.91 0.66 -24.99
C ALA A 89 21.94 1.93 -24.12
N ASN A 90 22.26 3.08 -24.73
CA ASN A 90 22.33 4.36 -24.02
C ASN A 90 20.95 4.81 -23.50
N ALA A 91 19.87 4.51 -24.23
CA ALA A 91 18.51 4.76 -23.77
C ALA A 91 18.18 3.97 -22.49
N ALA A 92 18.61 2.70 -22.40
CA ALA A 92 18.42 1.88 -21.21
C ALA A 92 19.17 2.45 -19.99
N LEU A 93 20.39 2.97 -20.18
CA LEU A 93 21.15 3.61 -19.10
C LEU A 93 20.48 4.90 -18.59
N VAL A 94 19.92 5.72 -19.48
CA VAL A 94 19.13 6.90 -19.07
C VAL A 94 17.86 6.48 -18.34
N GLU A 95 17.18 5.43 -18.79
CA GLU A 95 16.03 4.86 -18.07
C GLU A 95 16.43 4.38 -16.66
N SER A 96 17.58 3.72 -16.52
CA SER A 96 18.12 3.28 -15.22
C SER A 96 18.39 4.47 -14.29
N ALA A 97 19.10 5.49 -14.77
CA ALA A 97 19.37 6.70 -13.98
C ALA A 97 18.08 7.41 -13.54
N MET A 98 17.08 7.52 -14.42
CA MET A 98 15.78 8.09 -14.05
C MET A 98 15.04 7.25 -13.01
N ALA A 99 15.13 5.92 -13.08
CA ALA A 99 14.53 5.04 -12.09
C ALA A 99 15.23 5.16 -10.73
N ALA A 100 16.56 5.19 -10.71
CA ALA A 100 17.35 5.40 -9.50
C ALA A 100 17.05 6.77 -8.87
N ALA A 101 17.01 7.85 -9.66
CA ALA A 101 16.64 9.17 -9.17
C ALA A 101 15.23 9.20 -8.56
N LYS A 102 14.25 8.55 -9.20
CA LYS A 102 12.89 8.40 -8.63
C LYS A 102 12.89 7.62 -7.32
N GLN A 103 13.72 6.58 -7.21
CA GLN A 103 13.84 5.80 -5.99
C GLN A 103 14.41 6.65 -4.84
N VAL A 104 15.43 7.46 -5.10
CA VAL A 104 15.97 8.41 -4.11
C VAL A 104 14.89 9.40 -3.68
N ALA A 105 14.20 10.04 -4.62
CA ALA A 105 13.16 11.02 -4.30
C ALA A 105 11.96 10.40 -3.53
N ALA A 106 11.66 9.13 -3.78
CA ALA A 106 10.63 8.39 -3.05
C ALA A 106 11.10 7.83 -1.70
N SER A 107 12.39 7.84 -1.39
CA SER A 107 12.93 7.33 -0.12
C SER A 107 12.36 8.07 1.08
N GLU A 108 12.30 7.39 2.21
CA GLU A 108 11.90 8.03 3.46
C GLU A 108 12.95 9.07 3.88
N ALA A 109 14.23 8.73 3.72
CA ALA A 109 15.35 9.61 3.98
C ALA A 109 15.23 10.94 3.24
N SER A 110 14.81 10.93 1.96
CA SER A 110 14.55 12.17 1.21
C SER A 110 13.37 12.95 1.79
N ARG A 111 12.23 12.29 2.07
CA ARG A 111 11.02 12.97 2.58
C ARG A 111 11.19 13.54 3.99
N ALA A 112 11.98 12.86 4.82
CA ALA A 112 12.33 13.32 6.16
C ALA A 112 13.49 14.34 6.16
N GLY A 113 14.02 14.70 4.98
CA GLY A 113 15.04 15.73 4.82
C GLY A 113 16.47 15.29 5.13
N TRP A 114 16.71 14.01 5.45
CA TRP A 114 18.04 13.48 5.74
C TRP A 114 19.02 13.59 4.57
N LEU A 115 18.51 13.53 3.33
CA LEU A 115 19.32 13.61 2.12
C LEU A 115 19.51 15.06 1.61
N GLY A 116 18.88 16.05 2.26
CA GLY A 116 18.85 17.43 1.77
C GLY A 116 17.99 17.62 0.51
N ASP A 117 18.23 18.72 -0.21
CA ASP A 117 17.60 18.99 -1.50
C ASP A 117 18.30 18.18 -2.60
N VAL A 118 17.60 17.18 -3.12
CA VAL A 118 18.15 16.23 -4.10
C VAL A 118 17.48 16.44 -5.45
N ASP A 119 18.22 17.03 -6.38
CA ASP A 119 17.79 17.19 -7.78
C ASP A 119 18.83 16.61 -8.77
N PHE A 120 18.48 15.48 -9.40
CA PHE A 120 19.29 14.84 -10.44
C PHE A 120 18.98 15.34 -11.86
N THR A 121 18.12 16.35 -12.03
CA THR A 121 17.67 16.81 -13.35
C THR A 121 18.85 17.27 -14.21
N ALA A 122 19.79 18.02 -13.63
CA ALA A 122 20.99 18.48 -14.34
C ALA A 122 21.89 17.31 -14.77
N ASP A 123 22.08 16.31 -13.91
CA ASP A 123 22.88 15.13 -14.22
C ASP A 123 22.23 14.28 -15.32
N ILE A 124 20.93 14.00 -15.23
CA ILE A 124 20.19 13.22 -16.23
C ILE A 124 20.21 13.93 -17.59
N LYS A 125 20.08 15.26 -17.61
CA LYS A 125 20.24 16.06 -18.83
C LYS A 125 21.65 15.92 -19.39
N GLY A 126 22.68 16.09 -18.56
CA GLY A 126 24.07 15.96 -18.96
C GLY A 126 24.48 14.57 -19.44
N ILE A 127 23.87 13.50 -18.90
CA ILE A 127 24.01 12.11 -19.38
C ILE A 127 23.36 11.98 -20.77
N SER A 128 22.12 12.43 -20.90
CA SER A 128 21.35 12.33 -22.15
C SER A 128 22.03 13.05 -23.30
N GLU A 129 22.56 14.26 -23.06
CA GLU A 129 23.29 15.06 -24.05
C GLU A 129 24.58 14.37 -24.53
N LYS A 130 25.36 13.79 -23.61
CA LYS A 130 26.58 13.04 -23.95
C LYS A 130 26.27 11.81 -24.79
N PHE A 131 25.26 11.03 -24.40
CA PHE A 131 24.83 9.87 -25.16
C PHE A 131 24.24 10.23 -26.53
N GLN A 132 23.48 11.32 -26.62
CA GLN A 132 22.97 11.81 -27.90
C GLN A 132 24.12 12.21 -28.83
N LYS A 133 25.12 12.93 -28.31
CA LYS A 133 26.33 13.31 -29.07
C LYS A 133 27.13 12.08 -29.51
N ALA A 134 27.33 11.12 -28.62
CA ALA A 134 28.01 9.86 -28.94
C ALA A 134 27.25 9.06 -30.03
N HIS A 135 25.92 8.98 -29.94
CA HIS A 135 25.10 8.31 -30.93
C HIS A 135 25.14 8.99 -32.30
N ALA A 136 25.06 10.33 -32.33
CA ALA A 136 25.19 11.12 -33.55
C ALA A 136 26.57 10.94 -34.20
N LEU A 137 27.65 11.02 -33.42
CA LEU A 137 29.01 10.76 -33.89
C LEU A 137 29.14 9.35 -34.47
N ARG A 138 28.59 8.34 -33.79
CA ARG A 138 28.61 6.95 -34.26
C ARG A 138 27.90 6.82 -35.61
N LYS A 139 26.74 7.45 -35.78
CA LYS A 139 25.99 7.41 -37.06
C LYS A 139 26.79 8.02 -38.22
N VAL A 140 27.47 9.14 -38.00
CA VAL A 140 28.32 9.77 -39.02
C VAL A 140 29.58 8.96 -39.28
N ALA A 141 30.26 8.50 -38.23
CA ALA A 141 31.44 7.65 -38.34
C ALA A 141 31.13 6.34 -39.10
N SER A 142 29.98 5.72 -38.86
CA SER A 142 29.55 4.54 -39.61
C SER A 142 29.36 4.83 -41.10
N LYS A 143 28.80 5.99 -41.47
CA LYS A 143 28.67 6.40 -42.87
C LYS A 143 30.03 6.64 -43.52
N LEU A 144 30.93 7.35 -42.84
CA LEU A 144 32.29 7.61 -43.33
C LEU A 144 33.08 6.30 -43.51
N SER A 145 32.93 5.36 -42.57
CA SER A 145 33.60 4.05 -42.65
C SER A 145 33.08 3.14 -43.77
N ALA A 146 31.90 3.44 -44.32
CA ALA A 146 31.28 2.65 -45.40
C ALA A 146 31.64 3.17 -46.80
N LEU A 147 32.41 4.27 -46.91
CA LEU A 147 32.88 4.76 -48.19
C LEU A 147 33.98 3.87 -48.74
N ASP A 148 33.97 3.67 -50.07
CA ASP A 148 35.03 2.96 -50.77
C ASP A 148 36.32 3.79 -50.81
N GLN A 149 37.46 3.12 -50.68
CA GLN A 149 38.81 3.72 -50.72
C GLN A 149 39.04 4.87 -49.72
N PRO A 150 38.93 4.63 -48.41
CA PRO A 150 39.10 5.67 -47.39
C PRO A 150 40.54 6.21 -47.38
N SER A 151 40.67 7.55 -47.38
CA SER A 151 41.95 8.25 -47.31
C SER A 151 42.61 8.08 -45.94
N LEU A 152 43.90 8.45 -45.83
CA LEU A 152 44.59 8.48 -44.53
C LEU A 152 43.91 9.44 -43.55
N GLN A 153 43.40 10.58 -44.04
CA GLN A 153 42.68 11.55 -43.24
C GLN A 153 41.37 10.97 -42.70
N ASP A 154 40.61 10.24 -43.52
CA ASP A 154 39.37 9.59 -43.09
C ASP A 154 39.62 8.56 -41.99
N ARG A 155 40.70 7.77 -42.11
CA ARG A 155 41.07 6.77 -41.09
C ARG A 155 41.45 7.44 -39.77
N ASN A 156 42.21 8.52 -39.82
CA ASN A 156 42.59 9.29 -38.63
C ASN A 156 41.35 9.90 -37.96
N LEU A 157 40.44 10.50 -38.74
CA LEU A 157 39.20 11.09 -38.25
C LEU A 157 38.28 10.04 -37.63
N LEU A 158 38.19 8.83 -38.21
CA LEU A 158 37.44 7.72 -37.64
C LEU A 158 38.03 7.24 -36.31
N ALA A 159 39.37 7.21 -36.18
CA ALA A 159 40.03 6.86 -34.93
C ALA A 159 39.74 7.90 -33.84
N GLU A 160 39.82 9.19 -34.19
CA GLU A 160 39.48 10.29 -33.29
C GLU A 160 38.02 10.23 -32.86
N ALA A 161 37.09 10.00 -33.80
CA ALA A 161 35.67 9.86 -33.51
C ALA A 161 35.39 8.69 -32.56
N LYS A 162 36.05 7.54 -32.75
CA LYS A 162 35.92 6.38 -31.84
C LYS A 162 36.37 6.73 -30.42
N THR A 163 37.50 7.40 -30.28
CA THR A 163 38.01 7.86 -28.97
C THR A 163 37.06 8.86 -28.32
N ALA A 164 36.54 9.83 -29.08
CA ALA A 164 35.59 10.81 -28.57
C ALA A 164 34.26 10.17 -28.13
N ILE A 165 33.74 9.21 -28.90
CA ILE A 165 32.54 8.42 -28.56
C ILE A 165 32.77 7.68 -27.24
N ALA A 166 33.88 6.95 -27.12
CA ALA A 166 34.19 6.18 -25.93
C ALA A 166 34.31 7.07 -24.68
N ASN A 167 34.93 8.24 -24.80
CA ASN A 167 35.04 9.17 -23.67
C ASN A 167 33.69 9.77 -23.26
N LEU A 168 32.84 10.15 -24.23
CA LEU A 168 31.49 10.63 -23.95
C LEU A 168 30.64 9.58 -23.23
N GLU A 169 30.70 8.33 -23.69
CA GLU A 169 29.95 7.23 -23.09
C GLU A 169 30.47 6.88 -21.71
N ARG A 170 31.80 6.80 -21.52
CA ARG A 170 32.42 6.54 -20.21
C ARG A 170 31.98 7.56 -19.16
N VAL A 171 32.10 8.86 -19.46
CA VAL A 171 31.72 9.92 -18.52
C VAL A 171 30.23 9.87 -18.18
N ALA A 172 29.38 9.55 -19.16
CA ALA A 172 27.95 9.41 -18.92
C ALA A 172 27.62 8.17 -18.09
N ILE A 173 28.26 7.02 -18.36
CA ILE A 173 28.10 5.78 -17.59
C ILE A 173 28.53 5.97 -16.14
N GLU A 174 29.70 6.58 -15.90
CA GLU A 174 30.19 6.87 -14.55
C GLU A 174 29.19 7.71 -13.75
N ARG A 175 28.49 8.65 -14.39
CA ARG A 175 27.47 9.44 -13.72
C ARG A 175 26.18 8.64 -13.47
N VAL A 176 25.78 7.76 -14.38
CA VAL A 176 24.66 6.82 -14.15
C VAL A 176 24.95 5.96 -12.92
N GLU A 177 26.15 5.38 -12.83
CA GLU A 177 26.56 4.55 -11.70
C GLU A 177 26.56 5.31 -10.37
N LEU A 178 26.93 6.60 -10.37
CA LEU A 178 26.85 7.43 -9.18
C LEU A 178 25.40 7.64 -8.72
N ILE A 179 24.46 7.90 -9.64
CA ILE A 179 23.04 8.04 -9.31
C ILE A 179 22.48 6.72 -8.76
N GLU A 180 22.85 5.58 -9.35
CA GLU A 180 22.47 4.26 -8.86
C GLU A 180 23.01 3.99 -7.45
N LYS A 181 24.25 4.38 -7.16
CA LYS A 181 24.82 4.32 -5.80
C LYS A 181 24.04 5.20 -4.83
N CYS A 182 23.65 6.43 -5.20
CA CYS A 182 22.80 7.26 -4.35
C CYS A 182 21.46 6.57 -4.02
N ALA A 183 20.85 5.87 -4.97
CA ALA A 183 19.62 5.10 -4.71
C ALA A 183 19.84 3.93 -3.74
N MET A 184 20.98 3.26 -3.83
CA MET A 184 21.37 2.20 -2.90
C MET A 184 21.59 2.77 -1.48
N GLU A 185 22.33 3.86 -1.34
CA GLU A 185 22.60 4.49 -0.04
C GLU A 185 21.33 5.03 0.60
N ALA A 186 20.45 5.70 -0.17
CA ALA A 186 19.15 6.15 0.32
C ALA A 186 18.33 4.99 0.91
N ARG A 187 18.37 3.82 0.26
CA ARG A 187 17.71 2.61 0.78
C ARG A 187 18.34 2.07 2.06
N LEU A 188 19.65 2.21 2.23
CA LEU A 188 20.33 1.80 3.47
C LEU A 188 19.94 2.73 4.62
N VAL A 189 19.84 4.04 4.37
CA VAL A 189 19.33 5.00 5.35
C VAL A 189 17.88 4.67 5.72
N ASP A 190 17.01 4.41 4.75
CA ASP A 190 15.62 4.01 5.01
C ASP A 190 15.54 2.77 5.93
N LYS A 191 16.41 1.78 5.69
CA LYS A 191 16.48 0.59 6.55
C LYS A 191 16.96 0.93 7.97
N SER A 192 17.94 1.82 8.11
CA SER A 192 18.42 2.29 9.41
C SER A 192 17.30 2.99 10.18
N LEU A 193 16.59 3.92 9.54
CA LEU A 193 15.48 4.64 10.14
C LEU A 193 14.34 3.71 10.56
N GLN A 194 14.07 2.67 9.76
CA GLN A 194 13.09 1.64 10.13
C GLN A 194 13.54 0.87 11.37
N ALA A 195 14.79 0.43 11.42
CA ALA A 195 15.34 -0.30 12.57
C ALA A 195 15.29 0.57 13.84
N GLU A 196 15.69 1.84 13.76
CA GLU A 196 15.63 2.77 14.89
C GLU A 196 14.20 2.93 15.45
N ARG A 197 13.18 2.94 14.58
CA ARG A 197 11.76 2.98 15.02
C ARG A 197 11.30 1.70 15.68
N GLU A 198 11.73 0.55 15.16
CA GLU A 198 11.39 -0.75 15.72
C GLU A 198 12.05 -0.94 17.10
N ASP A 199 13.29 -0.49 17.24
CA ASP A 199 14.01 -0.47 18.52
C ASP A 199 13.35 0.47 19.53
N ALA A 200 12.96 1.68 19.10
CA ALA A 200 12.24 2.63 19.96
C ALA A 200 10.91 2.05 20.46
N LYS A 201 10.12 1.42 19.59
CA LYS A 201 8.87 0.74 19.98
C LYS A 201 9.12 -0.42 20.94
N THR A 202 10.16 -1.20 20.69
CA THR A 202 10.53 -2.33 21.55
C THR A 202 10.96 -1.85 22.94
N ALA A 203 11.73 -0.75 23.01
CA ALA A 203 12.13 -0.13 24.26
C ALA A 203 10.92 0.41 25.05
N GLU A 204 9.97 1.05 24.36
CA GLU A 204 8.72 1.52 24.97
C GLU A 204 7.87 0.36 25.52
N GLN A 205 7.64 -0.69 24.72
CA GLN A 205 6.92 -1.90 25.16
C GLN A 205 7.63 -2.59 26.33
N ARG A 206 8.96 -2.65 26.29
CA ARG A 206 9.78 -3.19 27.37
C ARG A 206 9.57 -2.38 28.65
N ALA A 207 9.59 -1.05 28.57
CA ALA A 207 9.37 -0.18 29.72
C ALA A 207 7.95 -0.37 30.30
N GLU A 208 6.91 -0.45 29.46
CA GLU A 208 5.53 -0.69 29.89
C GLU A 208 5.37 -2.05 30.57
N LEU A 209 5.89 -3.11 29.95
CA LEU A 209 5.82 -4.47 30.51
C LEU A 209 6.62 -4.59 31.80
N HIS A 210 7.79 -3.97 31.90
CA HIS A 210 8.55 -3.91 33.15
C HIS A 210 7.75 -3.18 34.23
N ALA A 211 7.18 -2.01 33.94
CA ALA A 211 6.37 -1.27 34.92
C ALA A 211 5.18 -2.11 35.41
N LYS A 212 4.47 -2.79 34.50
CA LYS A 212 3.34 -3.67 34.81
C LYS A 212 3.77 -4.88 35.65
N LEU A 213 4.87 -5.53 35.28
CA LEU A 213 5.40 -6.68 36.03
C LEU A 213 5.87 -6.25 37.43
N SER A 214 6.58 -5.13 37.54
CA SER A 214 6.98 -4.56 38.83
C SER A 214 5.79 -4.22 39.71
N ALA A 215 4.70 -3.68 39.14
CA ALA A 215 3.46 -3.45 39.88
C ALA A 215 2.78 -4.75 40.32
N MET A 216 2.84 -5.84 39.54
CA MET A 216 2.31 -7.14 39.96
C MET A 216 3.16 -7.80 41.06
N LEU A 217 4.49 -7.68 40.98
CA LEU A 217 5.40 -8.29 41.94
C LEU A 217 5.48 -7.51 43.26
N TYR A 218 5.39 -6.19 43.21
CA TYR A 218 5.65 -5.31 44.35
C TYR A 218 4.52 -4.31 44.66
N GLY A 219 3.54 -4.14 43.76
CA GLY A 219 2.48 -3.13 43.88
C GLY A 219 1.36 -3.47 44.85
N ILE A 220 1.47 -4.57 45.60
CA ILE A 220 0.65 -4.86 46.79
C ILE A 220 1.47 -4.70 48.09
N GLU A 221 2.79 -4.49 48.01
CA GLU A 221 3.71 -4.44 49.15
C GLU A 221 4.39 -3.07 49.36
N ALA A 222 3.96 -2.03 48.62
CA ALA A 222 4.45 -0.67 48.79
C ALA A 222 3.57 0.22 49.69
N THR A 223 2.65 -0.38 50.46
CA THR A 223 2.39 0.12 51.81
C THR A 223 3.43 -0.57 52.69
N PRO A 224 4.25 0.16 53.47
CA PRO A 224 5.04 -0.49 54.50
C PRO A 224 4.04 -0.99 55.55
N ASP A 225 3.54 -2.20 55.35
CA ASP A 225 2.98 -2.99 56.42
C ASP A 225 4.17 -3.32 57.30
N THR A 226 4.27 -2.66 58.46
CA THR A 226 5.29 -2.88 59.49
C THR A 226 5.21 -4.28 60.12
N THR A 227 4.70 -5.26 59.41
CA THR A 227 4.57 -6.66 59.81
C THR A 227 4.77 -7.53 58.57
N ALA A 228 6.03 -7.83 58.28
CA ALA A 228 6.37 -8.97 57.42
C ALA A 228 5.58 -10.20 57.90
N PRO A 229 4.95 -10.98 57.00
CA PRO A 229 4.32 -12.23 57.41
C PRO A 229 5.45 -13.21 57.71
N VAL A 230 5.90 -13.21 58.96
CA VAL A 230 6.62 -14.33 59.56
C VAL A 230 5.77 -15.56 59.25
N SER A 231 6.33 -16.50 58.48
CA SER A 231 5.65 -17.73 58.10
C SER A 231 4.88 -18.26 59.30
N ALA A 232 3.64 -18.72 59.13
CA ALA A 232 2.90 -19.31 60.25
C ALA A 232 3.71 -20.43 60.94
N ALA A 233 4.59 -21.11 60.19
CA ALA A 233 5.56 -22.06 60.71
C ALA A 233 6.63 -21.40 61.60
N ASP A 234 7.17 -20.25 61.18
CA ASP A 234 8.14 -19.47 61.97
C ASP A 234 7.51 -18.89 63.24
N GLY A 235 6.25 -18.44 63.17
CA GLY A 235 5.49 -17.99 64.33
C GLY A 235 5.23 -19.13 65.33
N VAL A 236 4.94 -20.33 64.84
CA VAL A 236 4.82 -21.53 65.69
C VAL A 236 6.18 -21.91 66.28
N MET A 237 7.28 -21.87 65.52
CA MET A 237 8.62 -22.16 66.04
C MET A 237 9.11 -21.15 67.07
N ALA A 238 8.86 -19.86 66.86
CA ALA A 238 9.17 -18.82 67.84
C ALA A 238 8.44 -19.05 69.16
N ARG A 239 7.14 -19.40 69.12
CA ARG A 239 6.35 -19.72 70.31
C ARG A 239 6.82 -21.00 71.01
N VAL A 240 7.18 -22.04 70.25
CA VAL A 240 7.74 -23.28 70.81
C VAL A 240 9.09 -23.03 71.49
N MET A 241 9.96 -22.21 70.89
CA MET A 241 11.24 -21.84 71.50
C MET A 241 11.05 -21.03 72.78
N ALA A 242 10.16 -20.03 72.76
CA ALA A 242 9.84 -19.25 73.96
C ALA A 242 9.27 -20.12 75.09
N TYR A 243 8.38 -21.07 74.77
CA TYR A 243 7.86 -22.02 75.75
C TYR A 243 8.95 -22.92 76.33
N ARG A 244 9.88 -23.42 75.50
CA ARG A 244 11.01 -24.23 75.96
C ARG A 244 11.96 -23.45 76.86
N GLU A 245 12.22 -22.19 76.52
CA GLU A 245 13.08 -21.30 77.31
C GLU A 245 12.47 -21.04 78.70
N ILE A 246 11.19 -20.68 78.76
CA ILE A 246 10.49 -20.48 80.04
C ILE A 246 10.50 -21.76 80.88
N LYS A 247 10.27 -22.92 80.26
CA LYS A 247 10.30 -24.21 80.96
C LYS A 247 11.70 -24.53 81.52
N ASN A 248 12.76 -24.24 80.76
CA ASN A 248 14.14 -24.42 81.22
C ASN A 248 14.48 -23.48 82.37
N GLN A 249 14.06 -22.22 82.32
CA GLN A 249 14.27 -21.26 83.42
C GLN A 249 13.53 -21.68 84.69
N ILE A 250 12.29 -22.16 84.58
CA ILE A 250 11.54 -22.70 85.73
C ILE A 250 12.23 -23.95 86.29
N GLN A 251 12.76 -24.82 85.44
CA GLN A 251 13.51 -26.00 85.88
C GLN A 251 14.80 -25.61 86.61
N GLN A 252 15.57 -24.65 86.08
CA GLN A 252 16.79 -24.17 86.71
C GLN A 252 16.52 -23.53 88.07
N VAL A 253 15.44 -22.74 88.22
CA VAL A 253 15.02 -22.15 89.50
C VAL A 253 14.55 -23.23 90.49
N ARG A 254 14.02 -24.36 90.00
CA ARG A 254 13.57 -25.48 90.86
C ARG A 254 14.69 -26.40 91.31
N ASP A 255 15.76 -26.50 90.52
CA ASP A 255 16.93 -27.34 90.81
C ASP A 255 18.07 -26.54 91.50
N SER A 256 17.82 -25.27 91.85
CA SER A 256 18.67 -24.39 92.67
C SER A 256 18.14 -24.30 94.10
#